data_AF-A0A8I1K803-F1
#
_entry.id   AF-A0A8I1K803-F1
#
_cell.length_a   1.000
_cell.length_b   1.000
_cell.length_c   1.000
_cell.angle_alpha   90.00
_cell.angle_beta   90.00
_cell.angle_gamma   90.00
#
_symmetry.space_group_name_H-M   'P 1'
#
loop_
_entity.id
_entity.type
_entity.pdbx_description
1 polymer ?
#
loop_
_entity_poly.entity_id
_entity_poly.type
_entity_poly.pdbx_seq_one_letter_code
_entity_poly.pdbx_strand_id
1 'polypeptide(L)'
;MSRPSSGFGLIELMVALALGLMVVLGLTQVFLSSRETYLSQRSSALLQEDARYVLSKMAQEIRMVGMFGCLSIDRIIDAPPVFQTPVSWQGGSGSKSLHMISADLGFQAAKPDWTVVSDCTTTARAYPGMQLPLAPGETSFRLRELFYRFENGQLRSGPGNAVLLDNVAAFDVSFGVAGSSSTQSIVRYEDRPANASSIRSVRIGLTLRDPEGRVRDQVYHLVVALRNRLV
;
A
#
# COMPACT_ATOMS: atom_id res chain seq x y z
N MET A 1 -29.16 59.82 52.12
CA MET A 1 -28.12 58.85 52.57
C MET A 1 -27.21 58.56 51.39
N SER A 2 -26.11 59.28 51.25
CA SER A 2 -25.08 59.03 50.24
C SER A 2 -24.15 57.93 50.76
N ARG A 3 -24.08 56.80 50.05
CA ARG A 3 -23.08 55.75 50.32
C ARG A 3 -21.70 56.29 49.93
N PRO A 4 -20.68 56.22 50.79
CA PRO A 4 -19.32 56.56 50.38
C PRO A 4 -18.84 55.51 49.35
N SER A 5 -18.52 55.98 48.16
CA SER A 5 -17.84 55.19 47.13
C SER A 5 -16.38 55.02 47.58
N SER A 6 -16.01 53.83 48.05
CA SER A 6 -14.60 53.50 48.28
C SER A 6 -13.89 53.42 46.93
N GLY A 7 -13.00 54.37 46.65
CA GLY A 7 -12.17 54.34 45.45
C GLY A 7 -11.16 53.19 45.49
N PHE A 8 -10.93 52.54 44.35
CA PHE A 8 -9.92 51.48 44.22
C PHE A 8 -8.52 52.04 44.50
N GLY A 9 -7.74 51.30 45.30
CA GLY A 9 -6.34 51.62 45.54
C GLY A 9 -5.48 51.26 44.32
N LEU A 10 -4.40 52.01 44.09
CA LEU A 10 -3.45 51.73 43.00
C LEU A 10 -2.86 50.31 43.09
N ILE A 11 -2.67 49.81 44.32
CA ILE A 11 -2.24 48.43 44.59
C ILE A 11 -3.28 47.41 44.13
N GLU A 12 -4.58 47.68 44.33
CA GLU A 12 -5.67 46.78 43.94
C GLU A 12 -5.78 46.65 42.42
N LEU A 13 -5.58 47.77 41.69
CA LEU A 13 -5.46 47.78 40.24
C LEU A 13 -4.24 46.95 39.76
N MET A 14 -3.08 47.14 40.38
CA MET A 14 -1.86 46.41 40.03
C MET A 14 -2.03 44.90 40.23
N VAL A 15 -2.66 44.48 41.34
CA VAL A 15 -2.94 43.07 41.62
C VAL A 15 -3.94 42.50 40.61
N ALA A 16 -5.02 43.22 40.29
CA ALA A 16 -6.00 42.78 39.31
C ALA A 16 -5.38 42.59 37.91
N LEU A 17 -4.52 43.53 37.47
CA LEU A 17 -3.79 43.42 36.21
C LEU A 17 -2.81 42.25 36.19
N ALA A 18 -2.06 42.06 37.30
CA ALA A 18 -1.13 40.94 37.42
C ALA A 18 -1.84 39.58 37.32
N LEU A 19 -2.97 39.42 38.00
CA LEU A 19 -3.78 38.20 37.93
C LEU A 19 -4.39 38.00 36.53
N GLY A 20 -4.90 39.07 35.91
CA GLY A 20 -5.42 39.03 34.55
C GLY A 20 -4.36 38.56 33.54
N LEU A 21 -3.15 39.10 33.64
CA LEU A 21 -2.02 38.69 32.78
C LEU A 21 -1.65 37.22 33.00
N MET A 22 -1.62 36.77 34.26
CA MET A 22 -1.30 35.39 34.62
C MET A 22 -2.31 34.40 34.00
N VAL A 23 -3.61 34.73 34.05
CA VAL A 23 -4.66 33.90 33.45
C VAL A 23 -4.53 33.86 31.92
N VAL A 24 -4.34 35.00 31.26
CA VAL A 24 -4.17 35.06 29.80
C VAL A 24 -2.97 34.24 29.35
N LEU A 25 -1.86 34.31 30.08
CA LEU A 25 -0.66 33.52 29.79
C LEU A 25 -0.92 32.01 29.94
N GLY A 26 -1.62 31.60 31.01
CA GLY A 26 -2.02 30.21 31.20
C GLY A 26 -2.92 29.68 30.08
N LEU A 27 -3.95 30.45 29.70
CA LEU A 27 -4.85 30.07 28.60
C LEU A 27 -4.13 29.99 27.26
N THR A 28 -3.18 30.89 27.01
CA THR A 28 -2.38 30.89 25.78
C THR A 28 -1.54 29.62 25.68
N GLN A 29 -0.92 29.17 26.78
CA GLN A 29 -0.16 27.91 26.80
C GLN A 29 -1.04 26.69 26.49
N VAL A 30 -2.23 26.61 27.11
CA VAL A 30 -3.19 25.53 26.84
C VAL A 30 -3.61 25.52 25.37
N PHE A 31 -3.90 26.70 24.80
CA PHE A 31 -4.25 26.83 23.40
C PHE A 31 -3.13 26.38 22.47
N LEU A 32 -1.88 26.81 22.73
CA LEU A 32 -0.72 26.41 21.93
C LEU A 32 -0.47 24.89 22.01
N SER A 33 -0.54 24.31 23.20
CA SER A 33 -0.41 22.86 23.39
C SER A 33 -1.51 22.08 22.66
N SER A 34 -2.74 22.59 22.68
CA SER A 34 -3.88 21.98 21.99
C SER A 34 -3.70 22.04 20.47
N ARG A 35 -3.18 23.16 19.96
CA ARG A 35 -2.87 23.33 18.53
C ARG A 35 -1.78 22.37 18.06
N GLU A 36 -0.67 22.24 18.79
CA GLU A 36 0.39 21.30 18.42
C GLU A 36 -0.09 19.85 18.45
N THR A 37 -0.89 19.49 19.46
CA THR A 37 -1.53 18.18 19.56
C THR A 37 -2.44 17.92 18.35
N TYR A 38 -3.26 18.91 17.96
CA TYR A 38 -4.12 18.80 16.79
C TYR A 38 -3.32 18.60 15.49
N LEU A 39 -2.22 19.34 15.29
CA LEU A 39 -1.37 19.20 14.11
C LEU A 39 -0.68 17.83 14.05
N SER A 40 -0.19 17.33 15.19
CA SER A 40 0.36 15.98 15.30
C SER A 40 -0.69 14.91 14.98
N GLN A 41 -1.91 15.02 15.52
CA GLN A 41 -2.99 14.07 15.24
C GLN A 41 -3.39 14.09 13.77
N ARG A 42 -3.49 15.29 13.18
CA ARG A 42 -3.79 15.44 11.75
C ARG A 42 -2.72 14.81 10.88
N SER A 43 -1.44 15.03 11.18
CA SER A 43 -0.33 14.40 10.45
C SER A 43 -0.40 12.88 10.52
N SER A 44 -0.62 12.31 11.72
CA SER A 44 -0.81 10.86 11.88
C SER A 44 -1.99 10.32 11.08
N ALA A 45 -3.11 11.04 11.04
CA ALA A 45 -4.28 10.61 10.30
C ALA A 45 -4.04 10.57 8.79
N LEU A 46 -3.31 11.56 8.26
CA LEU A 46 -2.93 11.60 6.84
C LEU A 46 -2.02 10.41 6.48
N LEU A 47 -0.96 10.16 7.27
CA LEU A 47 -0.08 9.00 7.03
C LEU A 47 -0.85 7.66 7.06
N GLN A 48 -1.81 7.54 7.97
CA GLN A 48 -2.65 6.34 8.07
C GLN A 48 -3.60 6.19 6.88
N GLU A 49 -4.17 7.29 6.39
CA GLU A 49 -5.03 7.29 5.21
C GLU A 49 -4.25 6.88 3.96
N ASP A 50 -3.06 7.46 3.76
CA ASP A 50 -2.15 7.14 2.66
C ASP A 50 -1.73 5.66 2.69
N ALA A 51 -1.29 5.17 3.85
CA ALA A 51 -0.93 3.76 4.03
C ALA A 51 -2.13 2.86 3.74
N ARG A 52 -3.32 3.18 4.26
CA ARG A 52 -4.54 2.39 4.04
C ARG A 52 -4.91 2.35 2.57
N TYR A 53 -4.82 3.46 1.86
CA TYR A 53 -5.13 3.53 0.43
C TYR A 53 -4.17 2.64 -0.38
N VAL A 54 -2.86 2.85 -0.22
CA VAL A 54 -1.84 2.11 -1.00
C VAL A 54 -1.85 0.63 -0.67
N LEU A 55 -1.86 0.26 0.62
CA LEU A 55 -1.89 -1.15 1.02
C LEU A 55 -3.17 -1.84 0.56
N SER A 56 -4.32 -1.17 0.57
CA SER A 56 -5.58 -1.75 0.07
C SER A 56 -5.52 -2.00 -1.43
N LYS A 57 -5.00 -1.05 -2.21
CA LYS A 57 -4.77 -1.21 -3.65
C LYS A 57 -3.85 -2.40 -3.93
N MET A 58 -2.68 -2.44 -3.29
CA MET A 58 -1.73 -3.54 -3.46
C MET A 58 -2.34 -4.88 -3.03
N ALA A 59 -3.13 -4.91 -1.95
CA ALA A 59 -3.78 -6.13 -1.50
C ALA A 59 -4.78 -6.68 -2.53
N GLN A 60 -5.51 -5.82 -3.24
CA GLN A 60 -6.43 -6.26 -4.29
C GLN A 60 -5.66 -6.88 -5.47
N GLU A 61 -4.60 -6.23 -5.93
CA GLU A 61 -3.76 -6.72 -7.02
C GLU A 61 -3.03 -8.02 -6.63
N ILE A 62 -2.48 -8.11 -5.42
CA ILE A 62 -1.79 -9.31 -4.93
C ILE A 62 -2.73 -10.52 -4.85
N ARG A 63 -4.00 -10.33 -4.47
CA ARG A 63 -4.97 -11.45 -4.42
C ARG A 63 -5.22 -12.09 -5.78
N MET A 64 -5.00 -11.34 -6.86
CA MET A 64 -5.21 -11.78 -8.25
C MET A 64 -3.90 -12.22 -8.92
N VAL A 65 -2.77 -12.16 -8.21
CA VAL A 65 -1.49 -12.67 -8.72
C VAL A 65 -1.60 -14.14 -9.06
N GLY A 66 -1.06 -14.52 -10.21
CA GLY A 66 -1.10 -15.90 -10.71
C GLY A 66 -2.48 -16.37 -11.17
N MET A 67 -3.49 -15.49 -11.23
CA MET A 67 -4.79 -15.81 -11.82
C MET A 67 -4.72 -15.69 -13.34
N PHE A 68 -4.37 -16.79 -14.02
CA PHE A 68 -4.23 -16.82 -15.48
C PHE A 68 -5.44 -17.35 -16.24
N GLY A 69 -6.44 -17.85 -15.51
CA GLY A 69 -7.67 -18.41 -16.07
C GLY A 69 -8.12 -19.64 -15.31
N CYS A 70 -8.96 -20.45 -15.94
CA CYS A 70 -9.52 -21.66 -15.35
C CYS A 70 -8.57 -22.86 -15.36
N LEU A 71 -7.69 -22.95 -16.36
CA LEU A 71 -6.77 -24.07 -16.55
C LEU A 71 -5.41 -23.78 -15.93
N SER A 72 -4.65 -24.83 -15.64
CA SER A 72 -3.29 -24.72 -15.13
C SER A 72 -2.35 -24.09 -16.17
N ILE A 73 -1.29 -23.43 -15.69
CA ILE A 73 -0.41 -22.62 -16.55
C ILE A 73 0.24 -23.43 -17.67
N ASP A 74 0.55 -24.70 -17.40
CA ASP A 74 1.16 -25.66 -18.31
C ASP A 74 0.24 -26.03 -19.48
N ARG A 75 -1.07 -25.77 -19.36
CA ARG A 75 -2.05 -25.98 -20.42
C ARG A 75 -2.33 -24.74 -21.25
N ILE A 76 -1.76 -23.59 -20.90
CA ILE A 76 -1.94 -22.35 -21.64
C ILE A 76 -0.97 -22.34 -22.82
N ILE A 77 -1.52 -22.45 -24.03
CA ILE A 77 -0.78 -22.35 -25.28
C ILE A 77 -0.22 -20.93 -25.43
N ASP A 78 1.02 -20.81 -25.90
CA ASP A 78 1.73 -19.53 -26.09
C ASP A 78 1.88 -18.68 -24.81
N ALA A 79 1.86 -19.31 -23.62
CA ALA A 79 2.09 -18.63 -22.36
C ALA A 79 3.51 -18.01 -22.29
N PRO A 80 3.64 -16.70 -22.03
CA PRO A 80 4.95 -16.07 -21.88
C PRO A 80 5.71 -16.63 -20.66
N PRO A 81 7.06 -16.74 -20.70
CA PRO A 81 7.85 -17.30 -19.58
C PRO A 81 7.62 -16.60 -18.24
N VAL A 82 7.32 -15.30 -18.27
CA VAL A 82 7.05 -14.47 -17.09
C VAL A 82 5.89 -15.01 -16.23
N PHE A 83 4.98 -15.80 -16.83
CA PHE A 83 3.85 -16.43 -16.13
C PHE A 83 4.32 -17.43 -15.07
N GLN A 84 5.49 -18.05 -15.23
CA GLN A 84 6.07 -19.01 -14.25
C GLN A 84 6.59 -18.32 -12.98
N THR A 85 6.88 -17.02 -13.05
CA THR A 85 7.33 -16.21 -11.92
C THR A 85 6.42 -15.00 -11.76
N PRO A 86 5.13 -15.22 -11.42
CA PRO A 86 4.10 -14.17 -11.46
C PRO A 86 4.26 -13.14 -10.34
N VAL A 87 5.16 -13.36 -9.40
CA VAL A 87 5.52 -12.40 -8.36
C VAL A 87 6.99 -12.53 -8.01
N SER A 88 7.68 -11.41 -7.93
CA SER A 88 9.08 -11.36 -7.53
C SER A 88 9.42 -10.05 -6.82
N TRP A 89 10.41 -10.12 -5.93
CA TRP A 89 10.98 -8.95 -5.26
C TRP A 89 12.47 -8.89 -5.57
N GLN A 90 12.89 -7.82 -6.24
CA GLN A 90 14.24 -7.66 -6.73
C GLN A 90 14.77 -6.25 -6.54
N GLY A 91 16.07 -6.05 -6.80
CA GLY A 91 16.75 -4.76 -6.62
C GLY A 91 17.72 -4.72 -5.43
N GLY A 92 18.41 -3.58 -5.32
CA GLY A 92 19.50 -3.35 -4.38
C GLY A 92 19.15 -2.31 -3.30
N SER A 93 20.17 -1.77 -2.64
CA SER A 93 19.99 -0.79 -1.56
C SER A 93 19.38 0.54 -2.01
N GLY A 94 19.53 0.93 -3.29
CA GLY A 94 19.03 2.20 -3.82
C GLY A 94 17.69 2.15 -4.55
N SER A 95 17.33 0.99 -5.13
CA SER A 95 16.08 0.79 -5.85
C SER A 95 15.65 -0.66 -5.72
N LYS A 96 14.43 -0.88 -5.22
CA LYS A 96 13.81 -2.19 -5.10
C LYS A 96 12.49 -2.21 -5.87
N SER A 97 12.16 -3.32 -6.51
CA SER A 97 10.95 -3.46 -7.29
C SER A 97 10.21 -4.76 -7.01
N LEU A 98 8.92 -4.62 -6.74
CA LEU A 98 7.94 -5.70 -6.70
C LEU A 98 7.32 -5.78 -8.08
N HIS A 99 7.57 -6.90 -8.74
CA HIS A 99 7.01 -7.23 -10.03
C HIS A 99 5.93 -8.29 -9.85
N MET A 100 4.79 -8.09 -10.51
CA MET A 100 3.63 -8.95 -10.37
C MET A 100 2.91 -9.09 -11.71
N ILE A 101 2.34 -10.27 -11.95
CA ILE A 101 1.34 -10.47 -12.99
C ILE A 101 0.02 -10.79 -12.31
N SER A 102 -0.96 -9.93 -12.56
CA SER A 102 -2.28 -10.01 -11.94
C SER A 102 -3.34 -10.04 -13.03
N ALA A 103 -4.45 -10.73 -12.77
CA ALA A 103 -5.66 -10.49 -13.54
C ALA A 103 -6.10 -9.02 -13.40
N ASP A 104 -6.58 -8.46 -14.50
CA ASP A 104 -7.12 -7.12 -14.54
C ASP A 104 -8.46 -7.08 -13.81
N LEU A 105 -8.53 -6.23 -12.80
CA LEU A 105 -9.73 -6.00 -12.01
C LEU A 105 -10.66 -4.95 -12.64
N GLY A 106 -10.31 -4.40 -13.81
CA GLY A 106 -11.14 -3.45 -14.54
C GLY A 106 -11.20 -2.04 -13.92
N PHE A 107 -10.42 -1.77 -12.86
CA PHE A 107 -10.36 -0.46 -12.20
C PHE A 107 -9.59 0.59 -13.01
N GLN A 108 -8.87 0.19 -14.05
CA GLN A 108 -8.19 1.09 -14.98
C GLN A 108 -8.64 0.75 -16.39
N ALA A 109 -9.02 1.77 -17.18
CA ALA A 109 -9.31 1.64 -18.60
C ALA A 109 -8.04 1.36 -19.44
N ALA A 110 -7.04 0.70 -18.85
CA ALA A 110 -5.78 0.40 -19.47
C ALA A 110 -5.90 -0.86 -20.33
N LYS A 111 -5.24 -0.84 -21.49
CA LYS A 111 -5.10 -2.03 -22.34
C LYS A 111 -4.37 -3.12 -21.53
N PRO A 112 -4.86 -4.37 -21.52
CA PRO A 112 -4.15 -5.45 -20.86
C PRO A 112 -2.86 -5.78 -21.60
N ASP A 113 -1.86 -6.27 -20.88
CA ASP A 113 -0.58 -6.71 -21.46
C ASP A 113 -0.76 -8.06 -22.16
N TRP A 114 -1.61 -8.92 -21.60
CA TRP A 114 -2.03 -10.19 -22.20
C TRP A 114 -3.52 -10.46 -21.96
N THR A 115 -4.10 -11.28 -22.83
CA THR A 115 -5.42 -11.87 -22.63
C THR A 115 -5.30 -13.38 -22.82
N VAL A 116 -5.70 -14.15 -21.80
CA VAL A 116 -5.86 -15.60 -21.93
C VAL A 116 -7.30 -15.88 -22.33
N VAL A 117 -7.50 -16.49 -23.49
CA VAL A 117 -8.81 -16.95 -23.95
C VAL A 117 -8.91 -18.45 -23.71
N SER A 118 -10.02 -18.90 -23.12
CA SER A 118 -10.22 -20.30 -22.75
C SER A 118 -11.70 -20.68 -22.76
N ASP A 119 -11.99 -21.93 -23.10
CA ASP A 119 -13.30 -22.57 -22.88
C ASP A 119 -13.47 -23.09 -21.44
N CYS A 120 -12.47 -22.87 -20.57
CA CYS A 120 -12.36 -23.35 -19.20
C CYS A 120 -12.47 -24.88 -19.01
N THR A 121 -12.39 -25.65 -20.10
CA THR A 121 -12.54 -27.11 -20.07
C THR A 121 -11.35 -27.81 -20.73
N THR A 122 -11.00 -27.42 -21.95
CA THR A 122 -10.01 -28.12 -22.78
C THR A 122 -8.94 -27.22 -23.39
N THR A 123 -9.28 -25.97 -23.72
CA THR A 123 -8.39 -25.06 -24.44
C THR A 123 -8.11 -23.81 -23.63
N ALA A 124 -6.85 -23.36 -23.63
CA ALA A 124 -6.44 -22.05 -23.15
C ALA A 124 -5.29 -21.54 -24.00
N ARG A 125 -5.34 -20.29 -24.44
CA ARG A 125 -4.28 -19.64 -25.22
C ARG A 125 -4.05 -18.21 -24.76
N ALA A 126 -2.79 -17.85 -24.57
CA ALA A 126 -2.39 -16.49 -24.26
C ALA A 126 -2.17 -15.68 -25.53
N TYR A 127 -2.71 -14.47 -25.56
CA TYR A 127 -2.50 -13.49 -26.63
C TYR A 127 -1.90 -12.22 -26.04
N PRO A 128 -0.98 -11.53 -26.74
CA PRO A 128 -0.54 -10.20 -26.33
C PRO A 128 -1.67 -9.19 -26.52
N GLY A 129 -1.84 -8.29 -25.56
CA GLY A 129 -2.84 -7.24 -25.62
C GLY A 129 -4.27 -7.72 -25.36
N MET A 130 -5.23 -6.96 -25.88
CA MET A 130 -6.66 -7.28 -25.84
C MET A 130 -7.00 -8.27 -26.95
N GLN A 131 -7.82 -9.27 -26.64
CA GLN A 131 -8.29 -10.25 -27.63
C GLN A 131 -9.82 -10.28 -27.75
N LEU A 132 -10.32 -9.84 -28.91
CA LEU A 132 -11.74 -9.78 -29.29
C LEU A 132 -11.88 -9.91 -30.82
N PRO A 133 -13.00 -10.45 -31.35
CA PRO A 133 -14.12 -11.07 -30.63
C PRO A 133 -13.78 -12.47 -30.08
N LEU A 134 -14.57 -12.95 -29.12
CA LEU A 134 -14.47 -14.32 -28.59
C LEU A 134 -15.43 -15.25 -29.35
N ALA A 135 -15.04 -16.51 -29.53
CA ALA A 135 -15.94 -17.52 -30.07
C ALA A 135 -17.01 -17.92 -29.02
N PRO A 136 -18.18 -18.46 -29.44
CA PRO A 136 -19.19 -18.94 -28.51
C PRO A 136 -18.63 -19.98 -27.53
N GLY A 137 -18.82 -19.75 -26.22
CA GLY A 137 -18.32 -20.64 -25.16
C GLY A 137 -16.91 -20.31 -24.67
N GLU A 138 -16.20 -19.37 -25.31
CA GLU A 138 -14.93 -18.86 -24.80
C GLU A 138 -15.14 -17.73 -23.77
N THR A 139 -14.23 -17.66 -22.81
CA THR A 139 -14.11 -16.54 -21.88
C THR A 139 -12.69 -15.96 -21.93
N SER A 140 -12.55 -14.69 -21.56
CA SER A 140 -11.27 -13.99 -21.58
C SER A 140 -10.84 -13.53 -20.18
N PHE A 141 -9.59 -13.83 -19.86
CA PHE A 141 -8.90 -13.38 -18.65
C PHE A 141 -7.85 -12.36 -19.06
N ARG A 142 -8.15 -11.09 -18.80
CA ARG A 142 -7.22 -9.99 -19.04
C ARG A 142 -6.17 -9.98 -17.94
N LEU A 143 -4.91 -9.86 -18.33
CA LEU A 143 -3.76 -9.91 -17.44
C LEU A 143 -2.93 -8.65 -17.60
N ARG A 144 -2.34 -8.20 -16.50
CA ARG A 144 -1.50 -7.02 -16.47
C ARG A 144 -0.21 -7.28 -15.72
N GLU A 145 0.83 -6.69 -16.26
CA GLU A 145 2.12 -6.56 -15.59
C GLU A 145 2.09 -5.32 -14.69
N LEU A 146 2.37 -5.54 -13.41
CA LEU A 146 2.34 -4.51 -12.39
C LEU A 146 3.73 -4.39 -11.79
N PHE A 147 4.19 -3.15 -11.69
CA PHE A 147 5.47 -2.81 -11.07
C PHE A 147 5.21 -1.82 -9.94
N TYR A 148 5.79 -2.11 -8.78
CA TYR A 148 5.94 -1.18 -7.67
C TYR A 148 7.42 -0.98 -7.41
N ARG A 149 7.91 0.24 -7.60
CA ARG A 149 9.32 0.58 -7.43
C ARG A 149 9.48 1.52 -6.24
N PHE A 150 10.32 1.14 -5.30
CA PHE A 150 10.75 2.00 -4.20
C PHE A 150 12.13 2.55 -4.52
N GLU A 151 12.23 3.87 -4.62
CA GLU A 151 13.45 4.59 -4.95
C GLU A 151 13.35 6.04 -4.47
N ASN A 152 14.43 6.59 -3.90
CA ASN A 152 14.52 8.00 -3.46
C ASN A 152 13.37 8.46 -2.54
N GLY A 153 12.93 7.59 -1.62
CA GLY A 153 11.86 7.92 -0.68
C GLY A 153 10.45 7.94 -1.28
N GLN A 154 10.28 7.42 -2.49
CA GLN A 154 9.00 7.37 -3.19
C GLN A 154 8.66 5.93 -3.57
N LEU A 155 7.39 5.58 -3.42
CA LEU A 155 6.82 4.39 -4.03
C LEU A 155 6.16 4.79 -5.34
N ARG A 156 6.62 4.21 -6.44
CA ARG A 156 6.17 4.48 -7.80
C ARG A 156 5.51 3.25 -8.39
N SER A 157 4.54 3.46 -9.28
CA SER A 157 3.74 2.38 -9.85
C SER A 157 3.42 2.58 -11.33
N GLY A 158 3.26 1.46 -12.03
CA GLY A 158 2.81 1.40 -13.42
C GLY A 158 3.91 1.71 -14.46
N PRO A 159 3.58 1.59 -15.76
CA PRO A 159 4.55 1.70 -16.84
C PRO A 159 5.18 3.09 -16.96
N GLY A 160 4.46 4.14 -16.55
CA GLY A 160 4.98 5.51 -16.49
C GLY A 160 5.82 5.84 -15.26
N ASN A 161 6.05 4.87 -14.36
CA ASN A 161 6.78 5.07 -13.10
C ASN A 161 6.25 6.26 -12.28
N ALA A 162 4.92 6.42 -12.27
CA ALA A 162 4.24 7.52 -11.62
C ALA A 162 4.35 7.39 -10.10
N VAL A 163 4.54 8.51 -9.40
CA VAL A 163 4.59 8.53 -7.94
C VAL A 163 3.22 8.14 -7.41
N LEU A 164 3.18 7.06 -6.64
CA LEU A 164 1.99 6.58 -5.95
C LEU A 164 1.96 7.09 -4.51
N LEU A 165 3.12 7.15 -3.86
CA LEU A 165 3.25 7.61 -2.49
C LEU A 165 4.61 8.27 -2.26
N ASP A 166 4.59 9.43 -1.62
CA ASP A 166 5.77 10.19 -1.19
C ASP A 166 6.11 9.92 0.29
N ASN A 167 7.29 10.37 0.71
CA ASN A 167 7.77 10.28 2.10
C ASN A 167 7.82 8.84 2.65
N VAL A 168 8.14 7.89 1.78
CA VAL A 168 8.33 6.48 2.14
C VAL A 168 9.74 6.30 2.69
N ALA A 169 9.88 6.05 3.99
CA ALA A 169 11.17 5.79 4.62
C ALA A 169 11.71 4.39 4.31
N ALA A 170 10.81 3.39 4.24
CA ALA A 170 11.16 2.02 3.90
C ALA A 170 9.98 1.32 3.22
N PHE A 171 10.29 0.47 2.25
CA PHE A 171 9.34 -0.43 1.61
C PHE A 171 10.00 -1.78 1.37
N ASP A 172 9.50 -2.80 2.07
CA ASP A 172 10.08 -4.13 2.08
C ASP A 172 9.01 -5.18 1.77
N VAL A 173 9.37 -6.14 0.93
CA VAL A 173 8.51 -7.25 0.55
C VAL A 173 9.21 -8.56 0.87
N SER A 174 8.46 -9.48 1.46
CA SER A 174 8.91 -10.84 1.75
C SER A 174 7.80 -11.83 1.48
N PHE A 175 8.16 -13.07 1.16
CA PHE A 175 7.25 -14.11 0.72
C PHE A 175 7.13 -15.21 1.77
N GLY A 176 5.90 -15.48 2.20
CA GLY A 176 5.62 -16.63 3.04
C GLY A 176 5.67 -17.89 2.20
N VAL A 177 6.64 -18.76 2.48
CA VAL A 177 6.86 -20.00 1.72
C VAL A 177 6.43 -21.23 2.51
N ALA A 178 5.82 -22.18 1.81
CA ALA A 178 5.48 -23.49 2.35
C ALA A 178 6.69 -24.43 2.36
N GLY A 179 6.66 -25.44 3.23
CA GLY A 179 7.69 -26.50 3.28
C GLY A 179 7.70 -27.40 2.04
N SER A 180 6.59 -27.46 1.30
CA SER A 180 6.47 -28.16 0.03
C SER A 180 5.40 -27.51 -0.85
N SER A 181 5.37 -27.85 -2.15
CA SER A 181 4.40 -27.33 -3.11
C SER A 181 2.96 -27.80 -2.87
N SER A 182 2.74 -28.83 -2.04
CA SER A 182 1.41 -29.35 -1.68
C SER A 182 0.88 -28.82 -0.35
N THR A 183 1.75 -28.28 0.52
CA THR A 183 1.36 -27.75 1.83
C THR A 183 0.90 -26.29 1.73
N GLN A 184 -0.12 -25.91 2.49
CA GLN A 184 -0.61 -24.52 2.57
C GLN A 184 -0.01 -23.73 3.73
N SER A 185 0.51 -24.39 4.77
CA SER A 185 1.11 -23.73 5.92
C SER A 185 2.42 -23.04 5.56
N ILE A 186 2.52 -21.75 5.89
CA ILE A 186 3.75 -20.97 5.78
C ILE A 186 4.72 -21.44 6.87
N VAL A 187 5.95 -21.79 6.47
CA VAL A 187 7.00 -22.24 7.39
C VAL A 187 7.97 -21.11 7.72
N ARG A 188 8.21 -20.20 6.77
CA ARG A 188 9.14 -19.06 6.92
C ARG A 188 8.83 -17.95 5.91
N TYR A 189 9.46 -16.79 6.10
CA TYR A 189 9.43 -15.68 5.16
C TYR A 189 10.81 -15.48 4.53
N GLU A 190 10.83 -15.31 3.21
CA GLU A 190 12.07 -15.10 2.43
C GLU A 190 11.89 -13.93 1.47
N ASP A 191 12.94 -13.12 1.28
CA ASP A 191 12.89 -11.99 0.34
C ASP A 191 13.01 -12.46 -1.12
N ARG A 192 13.73 -13.56 -1.34
CA ARG A 192 14.00 -14.13 -2.68
C ARG A 192 13.84 -15.66 -2.66
N PRO A 193 12.59 -16.15 -2.66
CA PRO A 193 12.33 -17.58 -2.68
C PRO A 193 12.88 -18.21 -3.97
N ALA A 194 13.56 -19.35 -3.83
CA ALA A 194 14.15 -20.05 -4.98
C ALA A 194 13.10 -20.64 -5.93
N ASN A 195 11.88 -20.90 -5.44
CA ASN A 195 10.80 -21.49 -6.22
C ASN A 195 9.48 -20.74 -5.99
N ALA A 196 8.95 -20.13 -7.05
CA ALA A 196 7.69 -19.38 -7.01
C ALA A 196 6.50 -20.26 -6.57
N SER A 197 6.49 -21.55 -6.93
CA SER A 197 5.42 -22.49 -6.55
C SER A 197 5.32 -22.76 -5.05
N SER A 198 6.33 -22.39 -4.26
CA SER A 198 6.34 -22.52 -2.81
C SER A 198 5.68 -21.33 -2.10
N ILE A 199 5.47 -20.21 -2.79
CA ILE A 199 4.93 -18.98 -2.20
C ILE A 199 3.44 -19.20 -1.87
N ARG A 200 3.04 -18.75 -0.69
CA ARG A 200 1.65 -18.80 -0.17
C ARG A 200 1.15 -17.43 0.25
N SER A 201 2.03 -16.51 0.62
CA SER A 201 1.65 -15.15 0.95
C SER A 201 2.72 -14.14 0.57
N VAL A 202 2.29 -12.89 0.43
CA VAL A 202 3.17 -11.72 0.30
C VAL A 202 2.99 -10.88 1.55
N ARG A 203 4.09 -10.56 2.23
CA ARG A 203 4.12 -9.63 3.35
C ARG A 203 4.80 -8.33 2.90
N ILE A 204 4.09 -7.23 3.07
CA ILE A 204 4.55 -5.87 2.82
C ILE A 204 4.82 -5.19 4.17
N GLY A 205 6.01 -4.60 4.30
CA GLY A 205 6.33 -3.59 5.30
C GLY A 205 6.42 -2.23 4.63
N LEU A 206 5.67 -1.25 5.14
CA LEU A 206 5.69 0.13 4.67
C LEU A 206 5.97 1.05 5.86
N THR A 207 7.02 1.87 5.76
CA THR A 207 7.32 2.90 6.75
C THR A 207 7.14 4.26 6.12
N LEU A 208 6.27 5.08 6.70
CA LEU A 208 6.01 6.44 6.25
C LEU A 208 6.60 7.45 7.24
N ARG A 209 7.17 8.51 6.68
CA ARG A 209 7.75 9.62 7.44
C ARG A 209 6.88 10.86 7.29
N ASP A 210 6.70 11.57 8.40
CA ASP A 210 6.14 12.91 8.34
C ASP A 210 7.20 13.90 7.85
N PRO A 211 7.00 14.59 6.71
CA PRO A 211 7.95 15.58 6.21
C PRO A 211 8.13 16.77 7.17
N GLU A 212 7.12 17.09 7.99
CA GLU A 212 7.17 18.17 8.98
C GLU A 212 7.69 17.69 10.35
N GLY A 213 7.96 16.38 10.50
CA GLY A 213 8.50 15.80 11.74
C GLY A 213 7.59 15.96 12.97
N ARG A 214 6.27 16.15 12.78
CA ARG A 214 5.31 16.29 13.89
C ARG A 214 5.01 14.94 14.53
N VAL A 215 5.11 13.86 13.77
CA VAL A 215 4.99 12.48 14.26
C VAL A 215 6.22 11.67 13.90
N ARG A 216 6.49 10.64 14.71
CA ARG A 216 7.54 9.65 14.42
C ARG A 216 7.17 8.83 13.18
N ASP A 217 8.17 8.26 12.53
CA ASP A 217 7.99 7.31 11.43
C ASP A 217 6.98 6.22 11.84
N GLN A 218 5.98 6.00 10.98
CA GLN A 218 4.90 5.05 11.22
C GLN A 218 5.08 3.80 10.37
N VAL A 219 5.02 2.63 11.01
CA VAL A 219 5.24 1.34 10.37
C VAL A 219 3.92 0.60 10.20
N TYR A 220 3.68 0.14 8.98
CA TYR A 220 2.49 -0.60 8.58
C TYR A 220 2.88 -1.95 8.00
N HIS A 221 2.14 -2.99 8.38
CA HIS A 221 2.32 -4.33 7.87
C HIS A 221 1.04 -4.84 7.23
N LEU A 222 1.18 -5.44 6.04
CA LEU A 222 0.11 -6.12 5.34
C LEU A 222 0.59 -7.50 4.94
N VAL A 223 -0.21 -8.53 5.25
CA VAL A 223 0.02 -9.89 4.75
C VAL A 223 -1.17 -10.29 3.88
N VAL A 224 -0.89 -10.71 2.66
CA VAL A 224 -1.89 -11.14 1.69
C VAL A 224 -1.61 -12.57 1.29
N ALA A 225 -2.56 -13.47 1.53
CA ALA A 225 -2.49 -14.84 1.03
C ALA A 225 -2.69 -14.86 -0.49
N LEU A 226 -1.83 -15.58 -1.19
CA LEU A 226 -2.00 -15.89 -2.61
C LEU A 226 -2.99 -17.04 -2.74
N ARG A 227 -4.11 -16.77 -3.42
CA ARG A 227 -5.19 -17.75 -3.60
C ARG A 227 -5.00 -18.62 -4.83
N ASN A 228 -4.25 -18.13 -5.82
CA ASN A 228 -3.97 -18.85 -7.04
C ASN A 228 -2.70 -19.67 -6.86
N ARG A 229 -2.73 -20.90 -7.37
CA ARG A 229 -1.57 -21.78 -7.33
C ARG A 229 -0.52 -21.24 -8.29
N LEU A 230 0.59 -20.76 -7.74
CA LEU A 230 1.79 -20.50 -8.53
C LEU A 230 2.35 -21.88 -8.91
N VAL A 231 2.46 -22.16 -10.20
CA VAL A 231 2.94 -23.44 -10.72
C VAL A 231 4.45 -23.42 -10.84
#